data_AF-A0A1D7QWH5-F1
#
_entry.id   AF-A0A1D7QWH5-F1
#
_cell.length_a   1.000
_cell.length_b   1.000
_cell.length_c   1.000
_cell.angle_alpha   90.00
_cell.angle_beta   90.00
_cell.angle_gamma   90.00
#
_symmetry.space_group_name_H-M   'P 1'
#
loop_
_entity.id
_entity.type
_entity.pdbx_description
1 polymer ?
#
loop_
_entity_poly.entity_id
_entity_poly.type
_entity_poly.pdbx_seq_one_letter_code
_entity_poly.pdbx_strand_id
1 'polypeptide(L)'
;MSLKIQDPVIESSMEEIRETLLQRILLSILAVGLIFIVVNFINEWILGSIQMTYPVLILYILLLIIYGRGVKIPFQFRAYIVISVLFATGVVSSLTYGMIGLSILFYVGASYTAMLLLSRKETIWWMGMSLSIYLVIYSFWVSGILTYGFSVEEYSVSITTMLSRLVAFIFFVGLMIFSQWMVNQFLVDKMNKLKKTHDELVESDQRLHLQYEALAVNREALKLKEEQYRSIIENTPDLIYALSKNREMVTANSAMIRFLGDTEESVIHQPISKLAERYPLLKEMHRHVDKIMSSNTPFQFVTRVNDEITGNLRTYHSVITPVKKESGELNLLLFKHHDVTELLLKDEKIEHLAFFDQLTGLSNRTHFEQVATSLIEQNTKIFAMIYFDLDHFKKK
;
A
#
# COMPACT_ATOMS: atom_id res chain seq x y z
N MET A 1 31.42 18.82 4.79
CA MET A 1 30.05 18.32 4.63
C MET A 1 30.04 16.86 5.08
N SER A 2 29.66 16.57 6.32
CA SER A 2 29.62 15.20 6.82
C SER A 2 28.34 14.54 6.31
N LEU A 3 28.47 13.56 5.42
CA LEU A 3 27.42 12.58 5.15
C LEU A 3 27.26 11.74 6.43
N LYS A 4 26.57 12.29 7.43
CA LYS A 4 25.99 11.48 8.50
C LYS A 4 24.81 10.78 7.85
N ILE A 5 25.03 9.53 7.45
CA ILE A 5 23.94 8.66 7.05
C ILE A 5 23.08 8.48 8.31
N GLN A 6 21.93 9.15 8.36
CA GLN A 6 20.97 9.10 9.48
C GLN A 6 19.95 7.97 9.30
N ASP A 7 20.22 7.02 8.41
CA ASP A 7 19.37 5.86 8.21
C ASP A 7 19.83 4.72 9.15
N PRO A 8 19.03 4.35 10.17
CA PRO A 8 19.38 3.32 11.14
C PRO A 8 19.60 1.95 10.50
N VAL A 9 19.05 1.67 9.32
CA VAL A 9 19.25 0.41 8.59
C VAL A 9 20.65 0.35 7.97
N ILE A 10 21.13 1.49 7.46
CA ILE A 10 22.47 1.60 6.90
C ILE A 10 23.52 1.57 8.02
N GLU A 11 23.24 2.24 9.14
CA GLU A 11 24.11 2.22 10.33
C GLU A 11 24.25 0.79 10.88
N SER A 12 23.15 0.06 11.04
CA SER A 12 23.15 -1.34 11.47
C SER A 12 23.91 -2.26 10.49
N SER A 13 23.71 -2.08 9.18
CA SER A 13 24.45 -2.85 8.16
C SER A 13 25.96 -2.57 8.22
N MET A 14 26.36 -1.32 8.47
CA MET A 14 27.77 -0.94 8.58
C MET A 14 28.42 -1.51 9.85
N GLU A 15 27.69 -1.57 10.96
CA GLU A 15 28.14 -2.22 12.19
C GLU A 15 28.32 -3.72 11.99
N GLU A 16 27.42 -4.40 11.29
CA GLU A 16 27.50 -5.85 11.03
C GLU A 16 28.77 -6.24 10.26
N ILE A 17 29.16 -5.46 9.24
CA ILE A 17 30.40 -5.71 8.49
C ILE A 17 31.60 -5.43 9.37
N ARG A 18 31.60 -4.32 10.12
CA ARG A 18 32.74 -3.94 10.97
C ARG A 18 32.99 -5.01 12.01
N GLU A 19 31.93 -5.56 12.58
CA GLU A 19 31.97 -6.69 13.50
C GLU A 19 32.53 -7.95 12.82
N THR A 20 32.04 -8.29 11.63
CA THR A 20 32.53 -9.42 10.84
C THR A 20 34.01 -9.25 10.48
N LEU A 21 34.41 -8.08 10.01
CA LEU A 21 35.79 -7.72 9.67
C LEU A 21 36.68 -7.85 10.88
N LEU A 22 36.31 -7.25 12.01
CA LEU A 22 37.07 -7.35 13.26
C LEU A 22 37.26 -8.80 13.67
N GLN A 23 36.20 -9.62 13.65
CA GLN A 23 36.28 -11.02 14.03
C GLN A 23 37.22 -11.81 13.12
N ARG A 24 37.15 -11.61 11.80
CA ARG A 24 38.05 -12.31 10.87
C ARG A 24 39.48 -11.80 10.94
N ILE A 25 39.70 -10.49 11.08
CA ILE A 25 41.03 -9.89 11.30
C ILE A 25 41.64 -10.47 12.57
N LEU A 26 40.88 -10.51 13.67
CA LEU A 26 41.33 -11.07 14.94
C LEU A 26 41.69 -12.55 14.83
N LEU A 27 40.86 -13.35 14.15
CA LEU A 27 41.16 -14.76 13.90
C LEU A 27 42.43 -14.94 13.05
N SER A 28 42.61 -14.13 12.00
CA SER A 28 43.83 -14.15 11.18
C SER A 28 45.07 -13.76 11.98
N ILE A 29 44.99 -12.71 12.81
CA ILE A 29 46.08 -12.31 13.72
C ILE A 29 46.40 -13.44 14.70
N LEU A 30 45.41 -14.13 15.25
CA LEU A 30 45.65 -15.25 16.17
C LEU A 30 46.32 -16.44 15.45
N ALA A 31 45.76 -16.90 14.34
CA ALA A 31 46.27 -18.07 13.63
C ALA A 31 47.71 -17.87 13.14
N VAL A 32 48.00 -16.72 12.52
CA VAL A 32 49.32 -16.44 11.95
C VAL A 32 50.28 -15.87 13.00
N GLY A 33 49.76 -15.14 13.99
CA GLY A 33 50.52 -14.62 15.12
C GLY A 33 51.17 -15.73 15.94
N LEU A 34 50.51 -16.89 16.12
CA LEU A 34 51.13 -18.04 16.77
C LEU A 34 52.36 -18.56 16.01
N ILE A 35 52.23 -18.73 14.69
CA ILE A 35 53.33 -19.16 13.82
C ILE A 35 54.48 -18.15 13.91
N PHE A 36 54.15 -16.86 13.85
CA PHE A 36 55.11 -15.78 13.96
C PHE A 36 55.86 -15.81 15.30
N ILE A 37 55.15 -15.97 16.42
CA ILE A 37 55.76 -16.06 17.76
C ILE A 37 56.72 -17.25 17.85
N VAL A 38 56.34 -18.42 17.31
CA VAL A 38 57.19 -19.61 17.31
C VAL A 38 58.46 -19.39 16.49
N VAL A 39 58.34 -18.86 15.27
CA VAL A 39 59.49 -18.57 14.40
C VAL A 39 60.40 -17.51 15.04
N ASN A 40 59.82 -16.47 15.64
CA ASN A 40 60.58 -15.43 16.30
C ASN A 40 61.28 -15.92 17.58
N PHE A 41 60.65 -16.78 18.36
CA PHE A 41 61.27 -17.41 19.52
C PHE A 41 62.50 -18.24 19.14
N ILE A 42 62.40 -19.03 18.06
CA ILE A 42 63.55 -19.79 17.53
C ILE A 42 64.67 -18.83 17.11
N ASN A 43 64.33 -17.74 16.43
CA ASN A 43 65.30 -16.73 16.02
C ASN A 43 65.99 -16.08 17.23
N GLU A 44 65.23 -15.68 18.25
CA GLU A 44 65.73 -15.10 19.50
C GLU A 44 66.62 -16.05 20.30
N TRP A 45 66.24 -17.33 20.34
CA TRP A 45 67.03 -18.38 20.97
C TRP A 45 68.40 -18.53 20.31
N ILE A 46 68.46 -18.53 18.97
CA ILE A 46 69.71 -18.62 18.21
C ILE A 46 70.59 -17.38 18.44
N LEU A 47 69.98 -16.20 18.55
CA LEU A 47 70.68 -14.93 18.81
C LEU A 47 71.07 -14.74 20.28
N GLY A 48 70.68 -15.65 21.18
CA GLY A 48 70.99 -15.59 22.61
C GLY A 48 70.27 -14.48 23.39
N SER A 49 69.18 -13.93 22.86
CA SER A 49 68.43 -12.82 23.47
C SER A 49 66.92 -13.00 23.29
N ILE A 50 66.19 -13.24 24.38
CA ILE A 50 64.74 -13.48 24.39
C ILE A 50 63.96 -12.21 24.79
N GLN A 51 64.39 -11.04 24.31
CA GLN A 51 63.85 -9.78 24.81
C GLN A 51 62.46 -9.42 24.26
N MET A 52 62.06 -9.92 23.10
CA MET A 52 60.79 -9.53 22.46
C MET A 52 59.71 -10.63 22.49
N THR A 53 60.08 -11.91 22.56
CA THR A 53 59.09 -13.00 22.64
C THR A 53 58.15 -12.86 23.84
N TYR A 54 58.67 -12.54 25.04
CA TYR A 54 57.85 -12.39 26.24
C TYR A 54 56.79 -11.27 26.13
N PRO A 55 57.14 -10.00 25.82
CA PRO A 55 56.13 -8.95 25.69
C PRO A 55 55.13 -9.22 24.57
N VAL A 56 55.56 -9.80 23.44
CA VAL A 56 54.63 -10.14 22.34
C VAL A 56 53.70 -11.29 22.72
N LEU A 57 54.17 -12.28 23.47
CA LEU A 57 53.32 -13.36 23.98
C LEU A 57 52.24 -12.83 24.93
N ILE A 58 52.57 -11.86 25.80
CA ILE A 58 51.58 -11.21 26.68
C ILE A 58 50.50 -10.51 25.85
N LEU A 59 50.90 -9.74 24.83
CA LEU A 59 49.97 -9.07 23.92
C LEU A 59 49.12 -10.07 23.13
N TYR A 60 49.69 -11.20 22.74
CA TYR A 60 48.98 -12.27 22.05
C TYR A 60 47.93 -12.96 22.95
N ILE A 61 48.26 -13.21 24.22
CA ILE A 61 47.31 -13.75 25.22
C ILE A 61 46.16 -12.76 25.43
N LEU A 62 46.43 -11.46 25.45
CA LEU A 62 45.37 -10.44 25.51
C LEU A 62 44.41 -10.56 24.32
N LEU A 63 44.91 -10.74 23.09
CA LEU A 63 44.07 -10.97 21.92
C LEU A 63 43.25 -12.27 22.01
N LEU A 64 43.81 -13.34 22.55
CA LEU A 64 43.09 -14.60 22.79
C LEU A 64 41.93 -14.41 23.77
N ILE A 65 42.14 -13.66 24.86
CA ILE A 65 41.09 -13.35 25.85
C ILE A 65 39.97 -12.55 25.19
N ILE A 66 40.33 -11.55 24.39
CA ILE A 66 39.36 -10.72 23.67
C ILE A 66 38.56 -11.55 22.66
N TYR A 67 39.21 -12.45 21.92
CA TYR A 67 38.54 -13.36 20.99
C TYR A 67 37.59 -14.32 21.72
N GLY A 68 38.05 -14.95 22.81
CA GLY A 68 37.28 -15.91 23.59
C GLY A 68 36.08 -15.31 24.34
N ARG A 69 36.13 -14.02 24.70
CA ARG A 69 34.97 -13.32 25.29
C ARG A 69 33.92 -12.87 24.27
N GLY A 70 34.20 -13.02 22.97
CA GLY A 70 33.25 -12.82 21.89
C GLY A 70 32.52 -11.48 21.93
N VAL A 71 31.21 -11.50 21.65
CA VAL A 71 30.32 -10.34 21.55
C VAL A 71 30.04 -9.66 22.90
N LYS A 72 30.45 -10.25 24.04
CA LYS A 72 30.22 -9.65 25.37
C LYS A 72 30.97 -8.32 25.56
N ILE A 73 32.01 -8.09 24.78
CA ILE A 73 32.81 -6.86 24.82
C ILE A 73 32.36 -5.95 23.67
N PRO A 74 32.10 -4.65 23.92
CA PRO A 74 31.72 -3.72 22.86
C PRO A 74 32.70 -3.71 21.69
N PHE A 75 32.18 -3.58 20.46
CA PHE A 75 32.97 -3.53 19.23
C PHE A 75 34.13 -2.54 19.32
N GLN A 76 33.85 -1.29 19.71
CA GLN A 76 34.85 -0.22 19.77
C GLN A 76 36.03 -0.61 20.67
N PHE A 77 35.75 -1.17 21.85
CA PHE A 77 36.79 -1.57 22.79
C PHE A 77 37.67 -2.69 22.23
N ARG A 78 37.07 -3.70 21.58
CA ARG A 78 37.84 -4.76 20.92
C ARG A 78 38.70 -4.22 19.77
N ALA A 79 38.13 -3.34 18.93
CA ALA A 79 38.85 -2.72 17.82
C ALA A 79 40.07 -1.92 18.31
N TYR A 80 39.91 -1.10 19.35
CA TYR A 80 41.03 -0.36 19.96
C TYR A 80 42.10 -1.29 20.53
N ILE A 81 41.73 -2.40 21.16
CA ILE A 81 42.72 -3.36 21.68
C ILE A 81 43.51 -3.99 20.53
N VAL A 82 42.86 -4.45 19.46
CA VAL A 82 43.56 -5.05 18.31
C VAL A 82 44.57 -4.07 17.72
N ILE A 83 44.15 -2.82 17.50
CA ILE A 83 45.01 -1.77 16.95
C ILE A 83 46.16 -1.46 17.91
N SER A 84 45.86 -1.34 19.21
CA SER A 84 46.86 -1.04 20.24
C SER A 84 47.89 -2.16 20.40
N VAL A 85 47.47 -3.42 20.26
CA VAL A 85 48.39 -4.58 20.31
C VAL A 85 49.32 -4.58 19.10
N LEU A 86 48.81 -4.34 17.89
CA LEU A 86 49.65 -4.22 16.69
C LEU A 86 50.64 -3.06 16.85
N PHE A 87 50.15 -1.90 17.30
CA PHE A 87 50.97 -0.73 17.55
C PHE A 87 52.07 -0.98 18.61
N ALA A 88 51.71 -1.55 19.76
CA ALA A 88 52.64 -1.87 20.84
C ALA A 88 53.68 -2.91 20.40
N THR A 89 53.29 -3.90 19.60
CA THR A 89 54.22 -4.87 19.01
C THR A 89 55.23 -4.17 18.09
N GLY A 90 54.79 -3.17 17.32
CA GLY A 90 55.67 -2.31 16.53
C GLY A 90 56.66 -1.52 17.38
N VAL A 91 56.21 -0.92 18.48
CA VAL A 91 57.07 -0.21 19.45
C VAL A 91 58.11 -1.14 20.05
N VAL A 92 57.69 -2.28 20.61
CA VAL A 92 58.61 -3.27 21.19
C VAL A 92 59.62 -3.73 20.13
N SER A 93 59.16 -4.05 18.92
CA SER A 93 60.04 -4.46 17.82
C SER A 93 61.06 -3.37 17.45
N SER A 94 60.66 -2.10 17.40
CA SER A 94 61.56 -0.98 17.09
C SER A 94 62.55 -0.65 18.21
N LEU A 95 62.21 -0.90 19.47
CA LEU A 95 63.11 -0.73 20.60
C LEU A 95 64.14 -1.86 20.68
N THR A 96 63.74 -3.09 20.35
CA THR A 96 64.64 -4.26 20.41
C THR A 96 65.52 -4.39 19.17
N TYR A 97 64.92 -4.30 17.97
CA TYR A 97 65.58 -4.60 16.70
C TYR A 97 65.84 -3.37 15.83
N GLY A 98 65.54 -2.18 16.32
CA GLY A 98 65.65 -0.94 15.55
C GLY A 98 64.81 -0.94 14.28
N MET A 99 65.28 -0.21 13.27
CA MET A 99 64.60 -0.09 11.97
C MET A 99 64.92 -1.24 11.00
N ILE A 100 65.82 -2.14 11.39
CA ILE A 100 66.15 -3.35 10.63
C ILE A 100 65.15 -4.48 10.95
N GLY A 101 64.37 -4.31 12.03
CA GLY A 101 63.32 -5.23 12.45
C GLY A 101 62.00 -5.09 11.68
N LEU A 102 60.92 -5.60 12.28
CA LEU A 102 59.59 -5.70 11.67
C LEU A 102 58.65 -4.54 12.03
N SER A 103 59.15 -3.55 12.77
CA SER A 103 58.38 -2.45 13.34
C SER A 103 57.51 -1.70 12.32
N ILE A 104 58.05 -1.43 11.13
CA ILE A 104 57.32 -0.75 10.03
C ILE A 104 56.05 -1.51 9.66
N LEU A 105 56.12 -2.84 9.52
CA LEU A 105 54.96 -3.66 9.15
C LEU A 105 53.87 -3.60 10.22
N PHE A 106 54.25 -3.59 11.50
CA PHE A 106 53.29 -3.45 12.60
C PHE A 106 52.66 -2.05 12.69
N TYR A 107 53.41 -0.99 12.44
CA TYR A 107 52.87 0.39 12.38
C TYR A 107 51.91 0.58 11.20
N VAL A 108 52.28 0.07 10.02
CA VAL A 108 51.41 0.06 8.84
C VAL A 108 50.18 -0.80 9.10
N GLY A 109 50.36 -1.97 9.70
CA GLY A 109 49.27 -2.86 10.10
C GLY A 109 48.28 -2.21 11.05
N ALA A 110 48.76 -1.58 12.13
CA ALA A 110 47.92 -0.86 13.09
C ALA A 110 47.13 0.28 12.41
N SER A 111 47.80 1.06 11.56
CA SER A 111 47.17 2.16 10.81
C SER A 111 46.11 1.65 9.82
N TYR A 112 46.40 0.54 9.13
CA TYR A 112 45.49 -0.10 8.20
C TYR A 112 44.26 -0.70 8.91
N THR A 113 44.47 -1.40 10.03
CA THR A 113 43.36 -1.92 10.85
C THR A 113 42.50 -0.79 11.42
N ALA A 114 43.12 0.35 11.81
CA ALA A 114 42.37 1.54 12.21
C ALA A 114 41.55 2.15 11.06
N MET A 115 42.03 2.07 9.82
CA MET A 115 41.28 2.52 8.63
C MET A 115 40.04 1.66 8.38
N LEU A 116 40.12 0.36 8.62
CA LEU A 116 39.01 -0.57 8.40
C LEU A 116 37.95 -0.48 9.50
N LEU A 117 38.37 -0.28 10.76
CA LEU A 117 37.49 -0.45 11.91
C LEU A 117 37.02 0.85 12.56
N LEU A 118 37.81 1.92 12.47
CA LEU A 118 37.55 3.18 13.16
C LEU A 118 37.06 4.28 12.20
N SER A 119 36.69 5.43 12.77
CA SER A 119 36.33 6.61 11.99
C SER A 119 37.57 7.25 11.35
N ARG A 120 37.36 8.00 10.27
CA ARG A 120 38.42 8.75 9.58
C ARG A 120 39.29 9.58 10.54
N LYS A 121 38.68 10.24 11.53
CA LYS A 121 39.41 11.08 12.49
C LYS A 121 40.35 10.23 13.35
N GLU A 122 39.86 9.12 13.88
CA GLU A 122 40.64 8.19 14.70
C GLU A 122 41.74 7.51 13.90
N THR A 123 41.47 7.14 12.64
CA THR A 123 42.49 6.59 11.73
C THR A 123 43.65 7.57 11.52
N ILE A 124 43.36 8.86 11.26
CA ILE A 124 44.39 9.89 11.09
C ILE A 124 45.22 10.03 12.35
N TRP A 125 44.61 9.98 13.53
CA TRP A 125 45.32 9.98 14.81
C TRP A 125 46.26 8.78 14.96
N TRP A 126 45.79 7.55 14.71
CA TRP A 126 46.62 6.35 14.78
C TRP A 126 47.78 6.35 13.79
N MET A 127 47.54 6.85 12.57
CA MET A 127 48.58 6.99 11.55
C MET A 127 49.63 8.03 11.96
N GLY A 128 49.19 9.20 12.45
CA GLY A 128 50.08 10.24 12.96
C GLY A 128 50.89 9.80 14.17
N MET A 129 50.26 9.07 15.10
CA MET A 129 50.93 8.48 16.27
C MET A 129 51.98 7.46 15.86
N SER A 130 51.64 6.57 14.92
CA SER A 130 52.57 5.57 14.38
C SER A 130 53.78 6.21 13.71
N LEU A 131 53.56 7.23 12.88
CA LEU A 131 54.63 7.97 12.22
C LEU A 131 55.51 8.73 13.23
N SER A 132 54.90 9.41 14.21
CA SER A 132 55.63 10.19 15.20
C SER A 132 56.53 9.30 16.06
N ILE A 133 56.02 8.17 16.53
CA ILE A 133 56.77 7.25 17.39
C ILE A 133 57.87 6.55 16.59
N TYR A 134 57.61 6.19 15.34
CA TYR A 134 58.65 5.70 14.43
C TYR A 134 59.81 6.70 14.29
N LEU A 135 59.52 7.98 14.04
CA LEU A 135 60.53 9.04 13.88
C LEU A 135 61.31 9.30 15.18
N VAL A 136 60.64 9.32 16.33
CA VAL A 136 61.29 9.51 17.65
C VAL A 136 62.25 8.36 17.94
N ILE A 137 61.81 7.11 17.78
CA ILE A 137 62.66 5.95 18.04
C ILE A 137 63.83 5.92 17.05
N TYR A 138 63.60 6.24 15.77
CA TYR A 138 64.67 6.38 14.79
C TYR A 138 65.72 7.43 15.20
N SER A 139 65.29 8.58 15.71
CA SER A 139 66.21 9.61 16.22
C SER A 139 67.04 9.11 17.41
N PHE A 140 66.46 8.29 18.30
CA PHE A 140 67.21 7.68 19.41
C PHE A 140 68.26 6.67 18.94
N TRP A 141 67.99 5.93 17.86
CA TRP A 141 68.98 5.07 17.23
C TRP A 141 70.12 5.86 16.58
N VAL A 142 69.79 6.92 15.82
CA VAL A 142 70.81 7.75 15.14
C VAL A 142 71.68 8.52 16.13
N SER A 143 71.11 8.95 17.26
CA SER A 143 71.85 9.65 18.33
C SER A 143 72.67 8.72 19.23
N GLY A 144 72.57 7.40 19.04
CA GLY A 144 73.28 6.41 19.86
C GLY A 144 72.71 6.22 21.27
N ILE A 145 71.54 6.78 21.57
CA ILE A 145 70.82 6.56 22.83
C ILE A 145 70.34 5.10 22.94
N LEU A 146 69.90 4.53 21.81
CA LEU A 146 69.56 3.12 21.70
C LEU A 146 70.66 2.37 20.97
N THR A 147 71.00 1.19 21.47
CA THR A 147 72.03 0.30 20.90
C THR A 147 71.50 -1.12 20.75
N TYR A 148 72.01 -1.84 19.75
CA TYR A 148 71.63 -3.24 19.52
C TYR A 148 72.22 -4.13 20.62
N GLY A 149 71.39 -5.00 21.20
CA GLY A 149 71.84 -6.05 22.12
C GLY A 149 72.38 -7.30 21.42
N PHE A 150 72.61 -7.24 20.10
CA PHE A 150 73.01 -8.36 19.24
C PHE A 150 73.92 -7.88 18.10
N SER A 151 74.61 -8.82 17.44
CA SER A 151 75.41 -8.52 16.24
C SER A 151 74.49 -8.22 15.04
N VAL A 152 74.55 -6.99 14.52
CA VAL A 152 73.76 -6.56 13.36
C VAL A 152 74.10 -7.41 12.13
N GLU A 153 75.35 -7.81 11.98
CA GLU A 153 75.81 -8.64 10.87
C GLU A 153 75.17 -10.03 10.92
N GLU A 154 75.21 -10.70 12.09
CA GLU A 154 74.57 -12.01 12.30
C GLU A 154 73.05 -11.93 12.09
N TYR A 155 72.40 -10.88 12.61
CA TYR A 155 70.97 -10.66 12.41
C TYR A 155 70.60 -10.45 10.94
N SER A 156 71.42 -9.70 10.19
CA SER A 156 71.14 -9.34 8.80
C SER A 156 71.22 -10.53 7.83
N VAL A 157 72.12 -11.48 8.10
CA VAL A 157 72.38 -12.66 7.25
C VAL A 157 71.63 -13.90 7.74
N SER A 158 71.06 -13.87 8.95
CA SER A 158 70.32 -14.98 9.55
C SER A 158 69.12 -15.45 8.71
N ILE A 159 69.13 -16.75 8.37
CA ILE A 159 68.01 -17.42 7.66
C ILE A 159 66.73 -17.37 8.50
N THR A 160 66.81 -17.52 9.82
CA THR A 160 65.63 -17.46 10.70
C THR A 160 65.05 -16.05 10.77
N THR A 161 65.89 -15.01 10.71
CA THR A 161 65.43 -13.62 10.59
C THR A 161 64.75 -13.40 9.23
N MET A 162 65.33 -13.89 8.14
CA MET A 162 64.71 -13.83 6.80
C MET A 162 63.35 -14.53 6.76
N LEU A 163 63.23 -15.73 7.35
CA LEU A 163 61.96 -16.45 7.45
C LEU A 163 60.91 -15.70 8.28
N SER A 164 61.30 -15.11 9.42
CA SER A 164 60.38 -14.31 10.25
C SER A 164 59.82 -13.10 9.48
N ARG A 165 60.67 -12.43 8.68
CA ARG A 165 60.28 -11.32 7.79
C ARG A 165 59.34 -11.79 6.70
N LEU A 166 59.62 -12.94 6.08
CA LEU A 166 58.76 -13.49 5.04
C LEU A 166 57.38 -13.84 5.61
N VAL A 167 57.31 -14.49 6.78
CA VAL A 167 56.05 -14.83 7.45
C VAL A 167 55.26 -13.55 7.80
N ALA A 168 55.91 -12.54 8.38
CA ALA A 168 55.26 -11.26 8.69
C ALA A 168 54.77 -10.53 7.43
N PHE A 169 55.57 -10.53 6.36
CA PHE A 169 55.19 -9.91 5.10
C PHE A 169 53.96 -10.59 4.47
N ILE A 170 53.99 -11.93 4.34
CA ILE A 170 52.86 -12.71 3.82
C ILE A 170 51.62 -12.49 4.69
N PHE A 171 51.79 -12.41 6.01
CA PHE A 171 50.70 -12.14 6.93
C PHE A 171 50.03 -10.80 6.66
N PHE A 172 50.78 -9.69 6.66
CA PHE A 172 50.20 -8.36 6.50
C PHE A 172 49.62 -8.15 5.10
N VAL A 173 50.30 -8.65 4.06
CA VAL A 173 49.77 -8.60 2.67
C VAL A 173 48.50 -9.44 2.55
N GLY A 174 48.50 -10.66 3.09
CA GLY A 174 47.33 -11.52 3.10
C GLY A 174 46.16 -10.91 3.86
N LEU A 175 46.42 -10.29 5.01
CA LEU A 175 45.41 -9.56 5.79
C LEU A 175 44.81 -8.40 4.99
N MET A 176 45.64 -7.60 4.31
CA MET A 176 45.17 -6.49 3.46
C MET A 176 44.33 -6.99 2.28
N ILE A 177 44.80 -8.00 1.55
CA ILE A 177 44.05 -8.57 0.41
C ILE A 177 42.71 -9.13 0.87
N PHE A 178 42.71 -9.92 1.94
CA PHE A 178 41.51 -10.59 2.43
C PHE A 178 40.47 -9.60 2.98
N SER A 179 40.91 -8.62 3.77
CA SER A 179 40.01 -7.59 4.30
C SER A 179 39.46 -6.69 3.19
N GLN A 180 40.29 -6.30 2.21
CA GLN A 180 39.83 -5.56 1.04
C GLN A 180 38.83 -6.36 0.20
N TRP A 181 39.10 -7.65 -0.02
CA TRP A 181 38.18 -8.55 -0.73
C TRP A 181 36.82 -8.62 -0.02
N MET A 182 36.80 -8.73 1.31
CA MET A 182 35.56 -8.76 2.09
C MET A 182 34.77 -7.46 1.99
N VAL A 183 35.43 -6.31 2.10
CA VAL A 183 34.79 -5.00 1.91
C VAL A 183 34.20 -4.88 0.49
N ASN A 184 34.94 -5.29 -0.54
CA ASN A 184 34.47 -5.27 -1.91
C ASN A 184 33.25 -6.19 -2.13
N GLN A 185 33.28 -7.41 -1.59
CA GLN A 185 32.14 -8.34 -1.68
C GLN A 185 30.90 -7.78 -1.00
N PHE A 186 31.05 -7.15 0.16
CA PHE A 186 29.94 -6.48 0.83
C PHE A 186 29.35 -5.35 -0.02
N LEU A 187 30.20 -4.51 -0.62
CA LEU A 187 29.76 -3.42 -1.50
C LEU A 187 28.98 -3.97 -2.70
N VAL A 188 29.48 -5.05 -3.33
CA VAL A 188 28.79 -5.72 -4.45
C VAL A 188 27.43 -6.28 -4.03
N ASP A 189 27.34 -6.95 -2.88
CA ASP A 189 26.06 -7.48 -2.37
C ASP A 189 25.04 -6.36 -2.13
N LYS A 190 25.46 -5.25 -1.50
CA LYS A 190 24.58 -4.10 -1.28
C LYS A 190 24.19 -3.41 -2.58
N MET A 191 25.09 -3.28 -3.55
CA MET A 191 24.77 -2.74 -4.87
C MET A 191 23.74 -3.61 -5.60
N ASN A 192 23.89 -4.94 -5.54
CA ASN A 192 22.93 -5.87 -6.15
C ASN A 192 21.56 -5.79 -5.48
N LYS A 193 21.51 -5.71 -4.14
CA LYS A 193 20.25 -5.50 -3.40
C LYS A 193 19.61 -4.16 -3.74
N LEU A 194 20.40 -3.08 -3.80
CA LEU A 194 19.91 -1.75 -4.16
C LEU A 194 19.33 -1.72 -5.58
N LYS A 195 20.03 -2.35 -6.53
CA LYS A 195 19.55 -2.48 -7.91
C LYS A 195 18.23 -3.25 -7.96
N LYS A 196 18.13 -4.38 -7.26
CA LYS A 196 16.90 -5.16 -7.19
C LYS A 196 15.72 -4.36 -6.64
N THR A 197 15.91 -3.66 -5.52
CA THR A 197 14.87 -2.81 -4.92
C THR A 197 14.49 -1.65 -5.84
N HIS A 198 15.45 -1.07 -6.57
CA HIS A 198 15.16 -0.05 -7.56
C HIS A 198 14.31 -0.58 -8.71
N ASP A 199 14.65 -1.75 -9.25
CA ASP A 199 13.89 -2.39 -10.33
C ASP A 199 12.46 -2.74 -9.88
N GLU A 200 12.29 -3.27 -8.66
CA GLU A 200 10.98 -3.54 -8.04
C GLU A 200 10.15 -2.25 -7.86
N LEU A 201 10.79 -1.14 -7.48
CA LEU A 201 10.13 0.15 -7.32
C LEU A 201 9.63 0.71 -8.67
N VAL A 202 10.44 0.60 -9.72
CA VAL A 202 10.06 1.02 -11.08
C VAL A 202 8.86 0.21 -11.58
N GLU A 203 8.84 -1.10 -11.36
CA GLU A 203 7.70 -1.94 -11.73
C GLU A 203 6.43 -1.56 -10.94
N SER A 204 6.59 -1.29 -9.64
CA SER A 204 5.47 -0.88 -8.78
C SER A 204 4.87 0.46 -9.22
N ASP A 205 5.71 1.44 -9.57
CA ASP A 205 5.30 2.75 -10.05
C ASP A 205 4.52 2.65 -11.38
N GLN A 206 5.01 1.86 -12.33
CA GLN A 206 4.31 1.59 -13.60
C GLN A 206 2.95 0.93 -13.36
N ARG A 207 2.87 -0.07 -12.47
CA ARG A 207 1.62 -0.75 -12.14
C ARG A 207 0.61 0.21 -11.51
N LEU A 208 1.08 1.09 -10.63
CA LEU A 208 0.25 2.09 -9.98
C LEU A 208 -0.32 3.09 -11.00
N HIS A 209 0.51 3.54 -11.95
CA HIS A 209 0.07 4.43 -13.02
C HIS A 209 -1.06 3.81 -13.86
N LEU A 210 -0.90 2.55 -14.29
CA LEU A 210 -1.94 1.82 -15.03
C LEU A 210 -3.23 1.66 -14.22
N GLN A 211 -3.13 1.42 -12.90
CA GLN A 211 -4.31 1.37 -12.03
C GLN A 211 -5.02 2.72 -11.93
N TYR A 212 -4.28 3.82 -11.85
CA TYR A 212 -4.86 5.16 -11.83
C TYR A 212 -5.60 5.49 -13.14
N GLU A 213 -5.01 5.15 -14.29
CA GLU A 213 -5.67 5.33 -15.59
C GLU A 213 -6.96 4.51 -15.70
N ALA A 214 -6.92 3.22 -15.33
CA ALA A 214 -8.09 2.35 -15.35
C ALA A 214 -9.20 2.85 -14.39
N LEU A 215 -8.82 3.37 -13.22
CA LEU A 215 -9.77 3.95 -12.27
C LEU A 215 -10.41 5.22 -12.83
N ALA A 216 -9.65 6.07 -13.51
CA ALA A 216 -10.17 7.28 -14.14
C ALA A 216 -11.22 6.94 -15.21
N VAL A 217 -10.93 5.98 -16.09
CA VAL A 217 -11.86 5.50 -17.12
C VAL A 217 -13.13 4.90 -16.49
N ASN A 218 -13.00 4.05 -15.46
CA ASN A 218 -14.15 3.48 -14.78
C ASN A 218 -15.03 4.53 -14.11
N ARG A 219 -14.41 5.56 -13.51
CA ARG A 219 -15.14 6.68 -12.89
C ARG A 219 -15.92 7.48 -13.91
N GLU A 220 -15.33 7.74 -15.08
CA GLU A 220 -16.01 8.44 -16.17
C GLU A 220 -17.17 7.61 -16.73
N ALA A 221 -16.97 6.31 -16.96
CA ALA A 221 -18.01 5.39 -17.39
C ALA A 221 -19.17 5.28 -16.38
N LEU A 222 -18.86 5.26 -15.08
CA LEU A 222 -19.86 5.25 -14.01
C LEU A 222 -20.67 6.56 -14.01
N LYS A 223 -19.99 7.70 -14.11
CA LYS A 223 -20.64 9.01 -14.19
C LYS A 223 -21.58 9.10 -15.40
N LEU A 224 -21.12 8.65 -16.58
CA LEU A 224 -21.96 8.62 -17.78
C LEU A 224 -23.20 7.75 -17.61
N LYS A 225 -23.06 6.56 -17.00
CA LYS A 225 -24.21 5.70 -16.69
C LYS A 225 -25.18 6.35 -15.71
N GLU A 226 -24.68 6.99 -14.65
CA GLU A 226 -25.52 7.70 -13.69
C GLU A 226 -26.30 8.84 -14.36
N GLU A 227 -25.63 9.65 -15.19
CA GLU A 227 -26.26 10.73 -15.98
C GLU A 227 -27.32 10.18 -16.94
N GLN A 228 -27.06 9.06 -17.62
CA GLN A 228 -28.04 8.39 -18.47
C GLN A 228 -29.27 7.93 -17.68
N TYR A 229 -29.09 7.24 -16.55
CA TYR A 229 -30.21 6.79 -15.71
C TYR A 229 -31.02 7.96 -15.15
N ARG A 230 -30.33 9.00 -14.66
CA ARG A 230 -30.98 10.23 -14.18
C ARG A 230 -31.80 10.87 -15.29
N SER A 231 -31.23 11.03 -16.49
CA SER A 231 -31.94 11.61 -17.64
C SER A 231 -33.20 10.83 -18.02
N ILE A 232 -33.16 9.49 -17.99
CA ILE A 232 -34.34 8.65 -18.25
C ILE A 232 -35.44 8.93 -17.23
N ILE A 233 -35.11 8.94 -15.93
CA ILE A 233 -36.07 9.17 -14.85
C ILE A 233 -36.65 10.59 -14.90
N GLU A 234 -35.80 11.61 -15.14
CA GLU A 234 -36.20 13.02 -15.19
C GLU A 234 -37.12 13.36 -16.36
N ASN A 235 -36.95 12.69 -17.50
CA ASN A 235 -37.74 12.92 -18.71
C ASN A 235 -38.96 11.99 -18.85
N THR A 236 -39.19 11.10 -17.89
CA THR A 236 -40.39 10.25 -17.87
C THR A 236 -41.61 11.06 -17.39
N PRO A 237 -42.78 10.96 -18.05
CA PRO A 237 -43.99 11.70 -17.63
C PRO A 237 -44.61 11.16 -16.33
N ASP A 238 -44.26 9.93 -15.95
CA ASP A 238 -44.69 9.29 -14.71
C ASP A 238 -44.15 10.05 -13.49
N LEU A 239 -44.99 10.15 -12.46
CA LEU A 239 -44.59 10.73 -11.19
C LEU A 239 -43.77 9.69 -10.43
N ILE A 240 -42.47 9.93 -10.29
CA ILE A 240 -41.54 9.02 -9.65
C ILE A 240 -40.89 9.70 -8.46
N TYR A 241 -40.96 9.09 -7.29
CA TYR A 241 -40.29 9.56 -6.10
C TYR A 241 -40.01 8.41 -5.14
N ALA A 242 -39.12 8.62 -4.19
CA ALA A 242 -38.82 7.64 -3.16
C ALA A 242 -38.99 8.23 -1.76
N LEU A 243 -39.47 7.40 -0.83
CA LEU A 243 -39.54 7.73 0.59
C LEU A 243 -38.51 6.92 1.39
N SER A 244 -37.94 7.57 2.41
CA SER A 244 -37.10 6.90 3.41
C SER A 244 -37.93 5.98 4.30
N LYS A 245 -37.27 5.14 5.10
CA LYS A 245 -37.94 4.37 6.17
C LYS A 245 -38.74 5.23 7.15
N ASN A 246 -38.37 6.51 7.30
CA ASN A 246 -39.06 7.47 8.16
C ASN A 246 -40.18 8.22 7.43
N ARG A 247 -40.50 7.83 6.18
CA ARG A 247 -41.49 8.45 5.30
C ARG A 247 -41.18 9.89 4.91
N GLU A 248 -39.90 10.20 4.78
CA GLU A 248 -39.43 11.49 4.25
C GLU A 248 -39.10 11.34 2.77
N MET A 249 -39.38 12.36 1.96
CA MET A 249 -39.06 12.30 0.54
C MET A 249 -37.54 12.33 0.33
N VAL A 250 -36.98 11.30 -0.28
CA VAL A 250 -35.52 11.18 -0.52
C VAL A 250 -35.15 11.75 -1.87
N THR A 251 -35.99 11.49 -2.87
CA THR A 251 -35.80 11.97 -4.25
C THR A 251 -37.16 12.00 -4.95
N ALA A 252 -37.30 12.88 -5.92
CA ALA A 252 -38.46 13.00 -6.79
C ALA A 252 -37.99 13.49 -8.16
N ASN A 253 -38.53 12.92 -9.24
CA ASN A 253 -38.21 13.37 -10.59
C ASN A 253 -38.91 14.71 -10.90
N SER A 254 -38.47 15.37 -11.96
CA SER A 254 -39.03 16.65 -12.40
C SER A 254 -40.53 16.60 -12.68
N ALA A 255 -41.07 15.46 -13.14
CA ALA A 255 -42.51 15.31 -13.34
C ALA A 255 -43.29 15.42 -12.02
N MET A 256 -42.80 14.78 -10.96
CA MET A 256 -43.37 14.88 -9.61
C MET A 256 -43.25 16.30 -9.05
N ILE A 257 -42.10 16.94 -9.18
CA ILE A 257 -41.90 18.32 -8.71
C ILE A 257 -42.84 19.29 -9.43
N ARG A 258 -42.96 19.19 -10.77
CA ARG A 258 -43.93 19.97 -11.55
C ARG A 258 -45.38 19.68 -11.16
N PHE A 259 -45.70 18.43 -10.88
CA PHE A 259 -47.04 18.02 -10.44
C PHE A 259 -47.42 18.64 -9.09
N LEU A 260 -46.47 18.72 -8.15
CA LEU A 260 -46.67 19.41 -6.87
C LEU A 260 -46.69 20.93 -7.00
N GLY A 261 -46.08 21.47 -8.07
CA GLY A 261 -45.97 22.92 -8.28
C GLY A 261 -45.07 23.60 -7.24
N ASP A 262 -44.06 22.90 -6.72
CA ASP A 262 -43.10 23.39 -5.72
C ASP A 262 -41.66 23.19 -6.22
N THR A 263 -40.68 23.62 -5.43
CA THR A 263 -39.25 23.43 -5.67
C THR A 263 -38.78 22.10 -5.09
N GLU A 264 -37.75 21.50 -5.70
CA GLU A 264 -37.13 20.28 -5.17
C GLU A 264 -36.66 20.48 -3.72
N GLU A 265 -36.05 21.62 -3.40
CA GLU A 265 -35.57 21.90 -2.04
C GLU A 265 -36.68 21.98 -0.98
N SER A 266 -37.89 22.40 -1.36
CA SER A 266 -39.05 22.46 -0.46
C SER A 266 -39.68 21.07 -0.24
N VAL A 267 -39.49 20.15 -1.19
CA VAL A 267 -40.13 18.82 -1.20
C VAL A 267 -39.23 17.74 -0.60
N ILE A 268 -37.94 17.75 -0.97
CA ILE A 268 -36.98 16.75 -0.48
C ILE A 268 -36.75 16.92 1.02
N HIS A 269 -36.53 15.79 1.70
CA HIS A 269 -36.44 15.63 3.15
C HIS A 269 -37.68 16.03 3.96
N GLN A 270 -38.78 16.46 3.33
CA GLN A 270 -40.00 16.70 4.07
C GLN A 270 -40.72 15.39 4.39
N PRO A 271 -41.31 15.27 5.59
CA PRO A 271 -42.21 14.17 5.92
C PRO A 271 -43.43 14.17 5.01
N ILE A 272 -43.80 12.98 4.50
CA ILE A 272 -44.91 12.85 3.57
C ILE A 272 -46.26 13.27 4.18
N SER A 273 -46.41 13.17 5.50
CA SER A 273 -47.61 13.63 6.21
C SER A 273 -47.83 15.13 6.02
N LYS A 274 -46.78 15.94 6.17
CA LYS A 274 -46.81 17.39 5.99
C LYS A 274 -47.06 17.77 4.54
N LEU A 275 -46.47 17.04 3.60
CA LEU A 275 -46.76 17.23 2.17
C LEU A 275 -48.20 16.85 1.84
N ALA A 276 -48.76 15.79 2.44
CA ALA A 276 -50.14 15.37 2.22
C ALA A 276 -51.19 16.33 2.82
N GLU A 277 -50.83 17.12 3.84
CA GLU A 277 -51.66 18.23 4.33
C GLU A 277 -51.71 19.37 3.31
N ARG A 278 -50.57 19.66 2.65
CA ARG A 278 -50.47 20.71 1.62
C ARG A 278 -51.06 20.28 0.28
N TYR A 279 -50.93 18.99 -0.06
CA TYR A 279 -51.34 18.40 -1.33
C TYR A 279 -52.26 17.19 -1.05
N PRO A 280 -53.58 17.40 -0.98
CA PRO A 280 -54.55 16.36 -0.62
C PRO A 280 -54.44 15.09 -1.47
N LEU A 281 -54.03 15.22 -2.73
CA LEU A 281 -53.80 14.12 -3.68
C LEU A 281 -52.77 13.10 -3.16
N LEU A 282 -51.75 13.55 -2.42
CA LEU A 282 -50.76 12.64 -1.83
C LEU A 282 -51.37 11.73 -0.77
N LYS A 283 -52.43 12.16 -0.06
CA LYS A 283 -53.09 11.34 0.95
C LYS A 283 -53.67 10.06 0.34
N GLU A 284 -54.28 10.17 -0.84
CA GLU A 284 -54.82 9.04 -1.58
C GLU A 284 -53.71 8.14 -2.13
N MET A 285 -52.67 8.74 -2.71
CA MET A 285 -51.51 8.02 -3.25
C MET A 285 -50.72 7.23 -2.18
N HIS A 286 -50.81 7.63 -0.91
CA HIS A 286 -50.08 7.01 0.20
C HIS A 286 -50.93 6.14 1.14
N ARG A 287 -52.24 6.00 0.89
CA ARG A 287 -53.14 5.25 1.78
C ARG A 287 -52.71 3.80 2.02
N HIS A 288 -51.96 3.20 1.09
CA HIS A 288 -51.51 1.82 1.15
C HIS A 288 -50.08 1.63 1.71
N VAL A 289 -49.38 2.71 2.10
CA VAL A 289 -47.99 2.64 2.55
C VAL A 289 -47.80 1.76 3.78
N ASP A 290 -48.71 1.85 4.76
CA ASP A 290 -48.64 1.06 6.00
C ASP A 290 -48.66 -0.44 5.71
N LYS A 291 -49.53 -0.85 4.78
CA LYS A 291 -49.68 -2.25 4.36
C LYS A 291 -48.40 -2.77 3.71
N ILE A 292 -47.74 -1.96 2.89
CA ILE A 292 -46.54 -2.35 2.13
C ILE A 292 -45.31 -2.40 3.03
N MET A 293 -45.17 -1.46 3.96
CA MET A 293 -44.09 -1.54 4.95
C MET A 293 -44.18 -2.79 5.82
N SER A 294 -45.41 -3.29 6.06
CA SER A 294 -45.60 -4.55 6.78
C SER A 294 -45.37 -5.81 5.93
N SER A 295 -45.76 -5.80 4.64
CA SER A 295 -45.65 -6.98 3.77
C SER A 295 -44.30 -7.09 3.06
N ASN A 296 -43.59 -5.97 2.89
CA ASN A 296 -42.31 -5.85 2.20
C ASN A 296 -42.30 -6.45 0.78
N THR A 297 -43.46 -6.35 0.10
CA THR A 297 -43.74 -6.83 -1.25
C THR A 297 -44.27 -5.69 -2.12
N PRO A 298 -44.01 -5.69 -3.45
CA PRO A 298 -44.58 -4.70 -4.35
C PRO A 298 -46.10 -4.70 -4.31
N PHE A 299 -46.71 -3.53 -4.41
CA PHE A 299 -48.16 -3.36 -4.42
C PHE A 299 -48.59 -2.42 -5.52
N GLN A 300 -49.66 -2.78 -6.20
CA GLN A 300 -50.22 -2.03 -7.33
C GLN A 300 -51.70 -1.76 -7.08
N PHE A 301 -52.13 -0.55 -7.44
CA PHE A 301 -53.52 -0.13 -7.28
C PHE A 301 -53.86 1.00 -8.26
N VAL A 302 -55.14 1.16 -8.52
CA VAL A 302 -55.67 2.25 -9.34
C VAL A 302 -56.36 3.24 -8.42
N THR A 303 -56.01 4.52 -8.54
CA THR A 303 -56.62 5.60 -7.77
C THR A 303 -57.26 6.60 -8.71
N ARG A 304 -58.49 6.99 -8.42
CA ARG A 304 -59.16 8.10 -9.08
C ARG A 304 -59.10 9.31 -8.16
N VAL A 305 -58.62 10.42 -8.68
CA VAL A 305 -58.41 11.65 -7.91
C VAL A 305 -58.94 12.82 -8.72
N ASN A 306 -59.68 13.71 -8.06
CA ASN A 306 -60.09 14.97 -8.67
C ASN A 306 -58.89 15.90 -8.71
N ASP A 307 -58.50 16.30 -9.91
CA ASP A 307 -57.53 17.36 -10.10
C ASP A 307 -58.18 18.69 -9.69
N GLU A 308 -57.80 19.20 -8.51
CA GLU A 308 -58.39 20.43 -7.95
C GLU A 308 -58.11 21.67 -8.81
N ILE A 309 -57.10 21.62 -9.69
CA ILE A 309 -56.72 22.72 -10.57
C ILE A 309 -57.56 22.71 -11.85
N THR A 310 -57.81 21.53 -12.42
CA THR A 310 -58.57 21.42 -13.69
C THR A 310 -60.04 21.04 -13.52
N GLY A 311 -60.44 20.61 -12.33
CA GLY A 311 -61.77 20.08 -12.03
C GLY A 311 -62.05 18.71 -12.65
N ASN A 312 -61.07 18.10 -13.32
CA ASN A 312 -61.25 16.84 -14.03
C ASN A 312 -60.84 15.64 -13.17
N LEU A 313 -61.54 14.52 -13.35
CA LEU A 313 -61.20 13.26 -12.70
C LEU A 313 -60.00 12.63 -13.42
N ARG A 314 -58.87 12.50 -12.72
CA ARG A 314 -57.69 11.76 -13.20
C ARG A 314 -57.63 10.38 -12.59
N THR A 315 -57.17 9.41 -13.36
CA THR A 315 -56.95 8.03 -12.91
C THR A 315 -55.47 7.69 -13.00
N TYR A 316 -54.89 7.30 -11.86
CA TYR A 316 -53.49 6.89 -11.77
C TYR A 316 -53.37 5.40 -11.50
N HIS A 317 -52.60 4.71 -12.33
CA HIS A 317 -52.08 3.39 -12.02
C HIS A 317 -50.79 3.56 -11.21
N SER A 318 -50.83 3.10 -9.95
CA SER A 318 -49.80 3.35 -8.96
C SER A 318 -49.07 2.06 -8.61
N VAL A 319 -47.74 2.09 -8.63
CA VAL A 319 -46.87 0.99 -8.22
C VAL A 319 -45.96 1.48 -7.11
N ILE A 320 -45.96 0.75 -5.99
CA ILE A 320 -45.08 1.01 -4.86
C ILE A 320 -44.18 -0.21 -4.67
N THR A 321 -42.87 0.02 -4.69
CA THR A 321 -41.85 -1.04 -4.63
C THR A 321 -40.88 -0.82 -3.47
N PRO A 322 -40.79 -1.74 -2.51
CA PRO A 322 -39.78 -1.67 -1.47
C PRO A 322 -38.40 -2.03 -2.02
N VAL A 323 -37.45 -1.11 -1.89
CA VAL A 323 -36.04 -1.31 -2.24
C VAL A 323 -35.29 -1.68 -0.97
N LYS A 324 -34.60 -2.81 -1.01
CA LYS A 324 -33.90 -3.39 0.14
C LYS A 324 -32.39 -3.15 0.04
N LYS A 325 -31.72 -3.10 1.18
CA LYS A 325 -30.26 -3.19 1.25
C LYS A 325 -29.83 -4.64 1.00
N GLU A 326 -28.52 -4.86 0.78
CA GLU A 326 -27.96 -6.22 0.71
C GLU A 326 -28.26 -7.05 1.97
N SER A 327 -28.40 -6.40 3.13
CA SER A 327 -28.81 -7.06 4.39
C SER A 327 -30.26 -7.55 4.41
N GLY A 328 -31.06 -7.24 3.39
CA GLY A 328 -32.49 -7.58 3.31
C GLY A 328 -33.42 -6.58 4.03
N GLU A 329 -32.86 -5.61 4.76
CA GLU A 329 -33.60 -4.54 5.41
C GLU A 329 -34.17 -3.55 4.38
N LEU A 330 -35.35 -2.98 4.68
CA LEU A 330 -35.95 -1.93 3.86
C LEU A 330 -35.05 -0.68 3.84
N ASN A 331 -34.64 -0.26 2.64
CA ASN A 331 -33.86 0.95 2.43
C ASN A 331 -34.79 2.15 2.15
N LEU A 332 -35.64 2.01 1.14
CA LEU A 332 -36.54 3.05 0.65
C LEU A 332 -37.77 2.44 -0.04
N LEU A 333 -38.83 3.21 -0.15
CA LEU A 333 -40.03 2.87 -0.92
C LEU A 333 -40.05 3.70 -2.20
N LEU A 334 -40.01 3.05 -3.37
CA LEU A 334 -40.11 3.71 -4.66
C LEU A 334 -41.59 3.77 -5.09
N PHE A 335 -42.05 4.96 -5.45
CA PHE A 335 -43.40 5.23 -5.92
C PHE A 335 -43.34 5.59 -7.40
N LYS A 336 -44.26 5.02 -8.17
CA LYS A 336 -44.48 5.34 -9.57
C LYS A 336 -45.98 5.51 -9.79
N HIS A 337 -46.41 6.69 -10.26
CA HIS A 337 -47.80 6.92 -10.66
C HIS A 337 -47.85 7.24 -12.16
N HIS A 338 -48.51 6.38 -12.92
CA HIS A 338 -48.75 6.57 -14.35
C HIS A 338 -50.17 7.09 -14.54
N ASP A 339 -50.33 8.24 -15.20
CA ASP A 339 -51.64 8.78 -15.55
C ASP A 339 -52.23 7.95 -16.71
N VAL A 340 -53.29 7.20 -16.40
CA VAL A 340 -54.00 6.34 -17.36
C VAL A 340 -55.35 6.92 -17.77
N THR A 341 -55.61 8.20 -17.45
CA THR A 341 -56.90 8.84 -17.71
C THR A 341 -57.25 8.82 -19.19
N GLU A 342 -56.33 9.28 -20.05
CA GLU A 342 -56.54 9.32 -21.50
C GLU A 342 -56.66 7.91 -22.09
N LEU A 343 -55.91 6.95 -21.56
CA LEU A 343 -55.98 5.56 -21.99
C LEU A 343 -57.37 4.97 -21.71
N LEU A 344 -57.87 5.13 -20.47
CA LEU A 344 -59.19 4.64 -20.10
C LEU A 344 -60.32 5.34 -20.85
N LEU A 345 -60.22 6.66 -21.09
CA LEU A 345 -61.20 7.40 -21.89
C LEU A 345 -61.22 6.93 -23.36
N LYS A 346 -60.05 6.59 -23.91
CA LYS A 346 -59.95 6.00 -25.26
C LYS A 346 -60.57 4.61 -25.30
N ASP A 347 -60.31 3.78 -24.30
CA ASP A 347 -60.88 2.43 -24.20
C ASP A 347 -62.40 2.49 -24.08
N GLU A 348 -62.94 3.36 -23.23
CA GLU A 348 -64.39 3.58 -23.08
C GLU A 348 -65.02 4.07 -24.39
N LYS A 349 -64.33 4.98 -25.10
CA LYS A 349 -64.79 5.43 -26.42
C LYS A 349 -64.76 4.31 -27.45
N ILE A 350 -63.73 3.46 -27.46
CA ILE A 350 -63.65 2.31 -28.36
C ILE A 350 -64.79 1.32 -28.06
N GLU A 351 -65.03 1.01 -26.79
CA GLU A 351 -66.14 0.15 -26.37
C GLU A 351 -67.48 0.73 -26.80
N HIS A 352 -67.69 2.03 -26.60
CA HIS A 352 -68.89 2.72 -27.06
C HIS A 352 -69.05 2.65 -28.58
N LEU A 353 -67.98 2.79 -29.36
CA LEU A 353 -68.01 2.65 -30.82
C LEU A 353 -68.27 1.22 -31.28
N ALA A 354 -67.84 0.22 -30.51
CA ALA A 354 -68.02 -1.19 -30.83
C ALA A 354 -69.45 -1.68 -30.55
N PHE A 355 -70.16 -1.05 -29.59
CA PHE A 355 -71.49 -1.50 -29.14
C PHE A 355 -72.64 -0.53 -29.41
N PHE A 356 -72.37 0.73 -29.78
CA PHE A 356 -73.41 1.74 -30.02
C PHE A 356 -73.26 2.40 -31.39
N ASP A 357 -74.39 2.73 -32.01
CA ASP A 357 -74.47 3.43 -33.29
C ASP A 357 -74.12 4.91 -33.11
N GLN A 358 -73.24 5.43 -33.98
CA GLN A 358 -72.70 6.79 -33.83
C GLN A 358 -73.72 7.89 -34.14
N LEU A 359 -74.73 7.62 -34.99
CA LEU A 359 -75.70 8.61 -35.40
C LEU A 359 -76.84 8.75 -34.39
N THR A 360 -77.27 7.62 -33.82
CA THR A 360 -78.46 7.54 -32.97
C THR A 360 -78.15 7.38 -31.49
N GLY A 361 -76.95 6.95 -31.12
CA GLY A 361 -76.56 6.61 -29.74
C GLY A 361 -77.23 5.34 -29.20
N LEU A 362 -78.03 4.63 -30.02
CA LEU A 362 -78.66 3.37 -29.64
C LEU A 362 -77.67 2.21 -29.75
N SER A 363 -77.99 1.09 -29.09
CA SER A 363 -77.24 -0.17 -29.28
C SER A 363 -77.13 -0.50 -30.77
N ASN A 364 -75.92 -0.77 -31.23
CA ASN A 364 -75.72 -1.24 -32.59
C ASN A 364 -76.11 -2.72 -32.70
N ARG A 365 -76.04 -3.25 -33.93
CA ARG A 365 -76.41 -4.64 -34.21
C ARG A 365 -75.60 -5.64 -33.39
N THR A 366 -74.30 -5.43 -33.22
CA THR A 366 -73.42 -6.33 -32.46
C THR A 366 -73.83 -6.41 -30.99
N HIS A 367 -74.08 -5.26 -30.35
CA HIS A 367 -74.56 -5.24 -28.96
C HIS A 367 -75.95 -5.86 -28.82
N PHE A 368 -76.85 -5.56 -29.77
CA PHE A 368 -78.19 -6.16 -29.79
C PHE A 368 -78.13 -7.70 -29.88
N GLU A 369 -77.33 -8.25 -30.80
CA GLU A 369 -77.17 -9.70 -30.97
C GLU A 369 -76.60 -10.35 -29.71
N GLN A 370 -75.62 -9.72 -29.05
CA GLN A 370 -75.07 -10.23 -27.78
C GLN A 370 -76.10 -10.25 -26.66
N VAL A 371 -76.85 -9.16 -26.46
CA VAL A 371 -77.89 -9.09 -25.43
C VAL A 371 -78.99 -10.12 -25.72
N ALA A 372 -79.45 -10.22 -26.97
CA ALA A 372 -80.46 -11.20 -27.37
C ALA A 372 -79.99 -12.64 -27.10
N THR A 373 -78.74 -12.97 -27.45
CA THR A 373 -78.16 -14.29 -27.19
C THR A 373 -78.09 -14.58 -25.69
N SER A 374 -77.62 -13.62 -24.89
CA SER A 374 -77.55 -13.78 -23.43
C SER A 374 -78.92 -14.01 -22.78
N LEU A 375 -79.97 -13.36 -23.28
CA LEU A 375 -81.34 -13.53 -22.79
C LEU A 375 -81.93 -14.89 -23.16
N ILE A 376 -81.58 -15.43 -24.34
CA ILE A 376 -81.94 -16.80 -24.74
C ILE A 376 -81.27 -17.81 -23.82
N GLU A 377 -79.98 -17.63 -23.54
CA GLU A 377 -79.19 -18.56 -22.72
C GLU A 377 -79.58 -18.56 -21.24
N GLN A 378 -79.89 -17.40 -20.67
CA GLN A 378 -80.27 -17.30 -19.25
C GLN A 378 -81.65 -17.92 -18.95
N ASN A 379 -82.51 -18.14 -19.96
CA ASN A 379 -83.80 -18.82 -19.89
C ASN A 379 -84.72 -18.40 -18.71
N THR A 380 -84.63 -17.14 -18.28
CA THR A 380 -85.29 -16.65 -17.06
C THR A 380 -86.59 -15.90 -17.31
N LYS A 381 -86.89 -15.46 -18.56
CA LYS A 381 -88.12 -14.74 -18.93
C LYS A 381 -88.54 -14.97 -20.40
N ILE A 382 -89.84 -14.94 -20.67
CA ILE A 382 -90.39 -14.86 -22.04
C ILE A 382 -90.22 -13.42 -22.53
N PHE A 383 -89.64 -13.24 -23.72
CA PHE A 383 -89.45 -11.92 -24.35
C PHE A 383 -89.94 -11.93 -25.80
N ALA A 384 -90.18 -10.73 -26.36
CA ALA A 384 -90.56 -10.53 -27.75
C ALA A 384 -89.53 -9.63 -28.44
N MET A 385 -89.13 -10.00 -29.66
CA MET A 385 -88.27 -9.17 -30.52
C MET A 385 -89.15 -8.46 -31.55
N ILE A 386 -88.98 -7.15 -31.67
CA ILE A 386 -89.73 -6.32 -32.61
C ILE A 386 -88.74 -5.63 -33.54
N TYR A 387 -88.95 -5.73 -34.85
CA TYR A 387 -88.14 -5.11 -35.87
C TYR A 387 -89.01 -4.16 -36.69
N PHE A 388 -88.58 -2.91 -36.81
CA PHE A 388 -89.27 -1.88 -37.60
C PHE A 388 -88.28 -1.29 -38.60
N ASP A 389 -88.69 -1.20 -39.86
CA ASP A 389 -87.94 -0.47 -40.90
C ASP A 389 -88.61 0.88 -41.14
N LEU A 390 -87.82 1.92 -41.40
CA LEU A 390 -88.33 3.26 -41.67
C LEU A 390 -88.58 3.42 -43.17
N ASP A 391 -89.83 3.28 -43.58
CA ASP A 391 -90.25 3.48 -44.97
C ASP A 391 -89.85 4.88 -45.47
N HIS A 392 -89.29 4.93 -46.68
CA HIS A 392 -88.80 6.15 -47.36
C HIS A 392 -87.56 6.84 -46.77
N PHE A 393 -86.83 6.24 -45.83
CA PHE A 393 -85.60 6.81 -45.25
C PHE A 393 -84.51 7.22 -46.27
N LYS A 394 -84.48 6.57 -47.46
CA LYS A 394 -83.47 6.83 -48.51
C LYS A 394 -83.87 7.87 -49.58
N LYS A 395 -85.06 8.50 -49.49
CA LYS A 395 -85.49 9.50 -50.48
C LYS A 395 -84.95 10.87 -50.11
N LYS A 396 -83.86 11.27 -50.78
CA LYS A 396 -83.42 12.67 -50.86
C LYS A 396 -84.14 13.38 -51.99
#